data_AF-A0A358J156-F1
#
_entry.id   AF-A0A358J156-F1
#
_cell.length_a   1.000
_cell.length_b   1.000
_cell.length_c   1.000
_cell.angle_alpha   90.00
_cell.angle_beta   90.00
_cell.angle_gamma   90.00
#
_symmetry.space_group_name_H-M   'P 1'
#
loop_
_entity.id
_entity.type
_entity.pdbx_description
1 polymer ?
#
loop_
_entity_poly.entity_id
_entity_poly.type
_entity_poly.pdbx_seq_one_letter_code
_entity_poly.pdbx_strand_id
1 'polypeptide(L)' 'TPFLAAAQARGLTTVDGLAMLIGQAGPSFEAIFGVPPPPLDLRAVAMAHLANAKAVA' A
#
# COMPACT_ATOMS: atom_id res chain seq x y z
N THR A 1 6.55 -7.18 -9.00
CA THR A 1 6.15 -8.29 -9.89
C THR A 1 6.97 -8.22 -11.17
N PRO A 2 7.08 -9.30 -11.97
CA PRO A 2 7.81 -9.24 -13.25
C PRO A 2 7.32 -8.11 -14.17
N PHE A 3 6.01 -7.84 -14.18
CA PHE A 3 5.41 -6.74 -14.94
C PHE A 3 5.92 -5.36 -14.51
N LEU A 4 5.90 -5.05 -13.21
CA LEU A 4 6.38 -3.74 -12.71
C LEU A 4 7.89 -3.58 -12.86
N ALA A 5 8.66 -4.66 -12.72
CA ALA A 5 10.11 -4.64 -12.96
C ALA A 5 10.43 -4.29 -14.42
N ALA A 6 9.68 -4.86 -15.38
CA ALA A 6 9.84 -4.53 -16.79
C ALA A 6 9.45 -3.07 -17.11
N ALA A 7 8.45 -2.51 -16.44
CA ALA A 7 8.08 -1.11 -16.58
C ALA A 7 9.17 -0.16 -16.04
N GLN A 8 9.73 -0.46 -14.86
CA GLN A 8 10.85 0.28 -14.28
C GLN A 8 12.09 0.25 -15.18
N ALA A 9 12.41 -0.92 -15.76
CA ALA A 9 13.53 -1.07 -16.70
C ALA A 9 13.37 -0.22 -17.98
N ARG A 10 12.14 0.18 -18.32
CA ARG A 10 11.82 1.09 -19.43
C ARG A 10 11.77 2.57 -19.00
N GLY A 11 12.12 2.89 -17.76
CA GLY A 11 12.06 4.25 -17.23
C GLY A 11 10.64 4.74 -16.92
N LEU A 12 9.65 3.83 -16.82
CA LEU A 12 8.28 4.19 -16.50
C LEU A 12 8.09 4.28 -14.98
N THR A 13 7.34 5.28 -14.54
CA THR A 13 6.85 5.37 -13.17
C THR A 13 5.87 4.22 -12.90
N THR A 14 6.04 3.53 -11.77
CA THR A 14 5.19 2.41 -11.36
C THR A 14 4.48 2.68 -10.06
N VAL A 15 3.24 2.21 -9.96
CA VAL A 15 2.47 2.12 -8.72
C VAL A 15 2.18 0.64 -8.46
N ASP A 16 2.49 0.15 -7.27
CA ASP A 16 2.19 -1.23 -6.90
C ASP A 16 0.84 -1.37 -6.20
N GLY A 17 0.37 -2.61 -6.06
CA GLY A 17 -0.93 -2.90 -5.46
C GLY A 17 -1.06 -2.44 -4.01
N LEU A 18 0.05 -2.41 -3.24
CA LEU A 18 0.01 -1.95 -1.86
C LEU A 18 -0.15 -0.43 -1.78
N ALA A 19 0.54 0.32 -2.65
CA ALA A 19 0.35 1.77 -2.77
C ALA A 19 -1.09 2.10 -3.18
N MET A 20 -1.67 1.34 -4.11
CA MET A 20 -3.07 1.48 -4.51
C MET A 20 -4.03 1.21 -3.34
N LEU A 21 -3.83 0.10 -2.62
CA LEU A 21 -4.64 -0.29 -1.46
C LEU A 21 -4.62 0.77 -0.35
N ILE A 22 -3.45 1.34 -0.05
CA ILE A 22 -3.32 2.41 0.94
C ILE A 22 -4.03 3.67 0.46
N GLY A 23 -3.79 4.08 -0.81
CA GLY A 23 -4.37 5.29 -1.36
C GLY A 23 -5.90 5.27 -1.38
N GLN A 24 -6.50 4.15 -1.79
CA GLN A 24 -7.96 4.02 -1.83
C GLN A 24 -8.62 4.01 -0.44
N ALA A 25 -7.89 3.65 0.61
CA ALA A 25 -8.42 3.62 1.97
C ALA A 25 -8.60 5.02 2.56
N GLY A 26 -7.88 6.03 2.06
CA GLY A 26 -7.95 7.41 2.57
C GLY A 26 -9.36 8.00 2.53
N PRO A 27 -10.02 8.07 1.36
CA PRO A 27 -11.39 8.57 1.27
C PRO A 27 -12.40 7.77 2.10
N SER A 28 -12.23 6.45 2.18
CA SER A 28 -13.09 5.60 3.03
C SER A 28 -12.89 5.90 4.52
N PHE A 29 -11.65 6.12 4.96
CA PHE A 29 -11.35 6.50 6.34
C PHE A 29 -12.02 7.83 6.70
N GLU A 30 -11.87 8.84 5.84
CA GLU A 30 -12.48 10.16 6.06
C GLU A 30 -14.01 10.08 6.09
N ALA A 31 -14.63 9.29 5.21
CA ALA A 31 -16.07 9.09 5.20
C ALA A 31 -16.59 8.38 6.47
N ILE A 32 -15.81 7.46 7.06
CA ILE A 32 -16.21 6.69 8.25
C ILE A 32 -15.97 7.48 9.55
N PHE A 33 -14.83 8.17 9.65
CA PHE A 33 -14.38 8.78 10.91
C PHE A 33 -14.56 10.31 10.94
N GLY A 34 -14.91 10.93 9.82
CA GLY A 34 -15.11 12.39 9.73
C GLY A 34 -13.83 13.21 9.85
N VAL A 35 -12.67 12.57 9.79
CA VAL A 35 -11.34 13.19 9.89
C VAL A 35 -10.38 12.53 8.90
N PRO A 36 -9.37 13.26 8.38
CA PRO A 36 -8.36 12.65 7.52
C PRO A 36 -7.55 11.59 8.29
N PRO A 37 -6.99 10.59 7.58
CA PRO A 37 -6.11 9.63 8.22
C PRO A 37 -4.87 10.32 8.82
N PRO A 38 -4.41 9.90 9.99
CA PRO A 38 -3.21 10.46 10.61
C PRO A 38 -1.96 10.20 9.74
N PRO A 39 -0.92 11.05 9.84
CA PRO A 39 0.31 10.87 9.08
C PRO A 39 1.12 9.69 9.62
N LEU A 40 0.81 8.49 9.13
CA LEU A 40 1.47 7.24 9.48
C LEU A 40 2.17 6.63 8.27
N ASP A 41 3.26 5.90 8.50
CA ASP A 41 3.84 5.02 7.48
C ASP A 41 3.00 3.74 7.37
N LEU A 42 1.85 3.86 6.70
CA LEU A 42 0.91 2.76 6.48
C LEU A 42 1.55 1.61 5.69
N ARG A 43 2.55 1.90 4.86
CA ARG A 43 3.27 0.87 4.11
C ARG A 43 4.11 0.01 5.04
N ALA A 44 4.84 0.60 5.98
CA ALA A 44 5.60 -0.14 6.98
C ALA A 44 4.68 -1.02 7.84
N VAL A 45 3.55 -0.48 8.31
CA VAL A 45 2.57 -1.22 9.12
C VAL A 45 2.00 -2.43 8.37
N ALA A 46 1.59 -2.24 7.11
CA ALA A 46 1.04 -3.31 6.28
C ALA A 46 2.08 -4.39 5.95
N MET A 47 3.33 -4.00 5.69
CA MET A 47 4.42 -4.96 5.45
C MET A 47 4.74 -5.81 6.68
N ALA A 48 4.75 -5.21 7.87
CA ALA A 48 4.92 -5.95 9.12
C ALA A 48 3.79 -6.97 9.33
N HIS A 49 2.54 -6.60 9.02
CA HIS A 49 1.40 -7.53 9.07
C HIS A 49 1.51 -8.68 8.07
N LEU A 50 1.89 -8.40 6.82
CA LEU A 50 2.06 -9.44 5.80
C LEU A 50 3.20 -10.41 6.14
N ALA A 51 4.28 -9.91 6.75
CA ALA A 51 5.37 -10.74 7.23
C ALA A 51 4.90 -11.70 8.34
N ASN A 52 4.11 -11.19 9.30
CA ASN A 52 3.54 -12.01 10.36
C ASN A 52 2.52 -13.03 9.83
N ALA A 53 1.67 -12.65 8.88
CA ALA A 53 0.69 -13.55 8.28
C ALA A 53 1.35 -14.74 7.55
N LYS A 54 2.51 -14.52 6.93
CA LYS A 54 3.30 -15.58 6.29
C LYS A 54 4.01 -16.50 7.28
N ALA A 55 4.24 -16.07 8.52
CA ALA A 55 4.92 -16.89 9.53
C ALA A 55 4.00 -17.91 10.22
N VAL A 56 2.69 -17.76 10.08
CA VAL A 56 1.66 -18.64 10.69
C VAL A 56 1.10 -19.66 9.68
N ALA A 57 1.51 -19.57 8.41
CA ALA A 57 1.12 -20.47 7.32
C ALA A 57 2.28 -21.40 6.93
#